data_AF-A0A397HFY4-F1
#
_entry.id   AF-A0A397HFY4-F1
#
_cell.length_a   1.000
_cell.length_b   1.000
_cell.length_c   1.000
_cell.angle_alpha   90.00
_cell.angle_beta   90.00
_cell.angle_gamma   90.00
#
_symmetry.space_group_name_H-M   'P 1'
#
loop_
_entity.id
_entity.type
_entity.pdbx_description
1 polymer ?
#
loop_
_entity_poly.entity_id
_entity_poly.type
_entity_poly.pdbx_seq_one_letter_code
_entity_poly.pdbx_strand_id
1 'polypeptide(L)'
;MMCCIFFFPLIFLIFLFTFAIFLFIIGIIGATSILILFAGLFILFKIMKEQNPPETLQSLLKYEHKSGQAQRFLARVGKNFRWPSSMPEYFRGDAFEQIADVELEFDDEIGFNLIFFYNALDTGKFSGHEDEWATVYNKKIIEFGQEYDAEKLNNILEAMPSAIQLPVNPARLPRSKPAKIVTVQRTNNGDDYKVRVRVRRSGETNVFILSYDFYDNTNNNKQYSCVVDTGAPETILPYHVIRVLGRKGWNTSASLIAGGYGAPARQIRASAMFELSIGDNSNWSKWVQAQILLWENRPGIQVKYALVGNDVTDKLAYVHEPGNPIKFLDIRDEARLTTFLNTCH
;
A
#
# COMPACT_ATOMS: atom_id res chain seq x y z
N MET A 1 16.62 -28.28 96.88
CA MET A 1 15.77 -27.83 95.76
C MET A 1 16.11 -26.38 95.43
N MET A 2 17.29 -26.10 94.86
CA MET A 2 17.77 -24.71 94.67
C MET A 2 18.84 -24.55 93.57
N CYS A 3 18.87 -25.45 92.56
CA CYS A 3 19.79 -25.34 91.41
C CYS A 3 19.09 -25.09 90.06
N CYS A 4 17.76 -25.15 89.99
CA CYS A 4 17.04 -25.05 88.71
C CYS A 4 16.69 -23.61 88.28
N ILE A 5 16.95 -22.59 89.10
CA ILE A 5 16.46 -21.22 88.85
C ILE A 5 17.45 -20.38 88.02
N PHE A 6 18.73 -20.76 87.93
CA PHE A 6 19.75 -20.00 87.18
C PHE A 6 19.91 -20.40 85.70
N PHE A 7 19.37 -21.53 85.25
CA PHE A 7 19.48 -21.97 83.84
C PHE A 7 18.39 -21.42 82.92
N PHE A 8 17.25 -21.01 83.48
CA PHE A 8 16.10 -20.54 82.71
C PHE A 8 16.35 -19.25 81.89
N PRO A 9 17.03 -18.21 82.44
CA PRO A 9 17.30 -16.99 81.68
C PRO A 9 18.26 -17.20 80.52
N LEU A 10 19.26 -18.09 80.70
CA LEU A 10 20.27 -18.38 79.69
C LEU A 10 19.67 -19.17 78.52
N ILE A 11 18.83 -20.17 78.80
CA ILE A 11 18.13 -20.95 77.77
C ILE A 11 17.17 -20.06 76.98
N PHE A 12 16.46 -19.14 77.66
CA PHE A 12 15.57 -18.20 77.01
C PHE A 12 16.32 -17.21 76.10
N LEU A 13 17.48 -16.72 76.53
CA LEU A 13 18.34 -15.85 75.72
C LEU A 13 18.88 -16.56 74.48
N ILE A 14 19.31 -17.82 74.62
CA ILE A 14 19.76 -18.65 73.50
C ILE A 14 18.60 -18.88 72.50
N PHE A 15 17.40 -19.16 72.99
CA PHE A 15 16.22 -19.32 72.14
C PHE A 15 15.89 -18.04 71.35
N LEU A 16 15.89 -16.88 72.01
CA LEU A 16 15.66 -15.58 71.36
C LEU A 16 16.70 -15.27 70.28
N PHE A 17 17.97 -15.54 70.56
CA PHE A 17 19.05 -15.33 69.59
C PHE A 17 18.93 -16.27 68.39
N THR A 18 18.62 -17.54 68.63
CA THR A 18 18.44 -18.54 67.56
C THR A 18 17.22 -18.20 66.70
N PHE A 19 16.13 -17.74 67.31
CA PHE A 19 14.92 -17.28 66.60
C PHE A 19 15.17 -16.02 65.77
N ALA A 20 15.95 -15.06 66.28
CA ALA A 20 16.33 -13.86 65.53
C ALA A 20 17.20 -14.19 64.31
N ILE A 21 18.16 -15.11 64.45
CA ILE A 21 18.97 -15.61 63.32
C ILE A 21 18.08 -16.30 62.28
N PHE A 22 17.13 -17.13 62.71
CA PHE A 22 16.20 -17.81 61.82
C PHE A 22 15.35 -16.82 61.01
N LEU A 23 14.80 -15.80 61.65
CA LEU A 23 14.05 -14.73 60.98
C LEU A 23 14.92 -13.94 60.00
N PHE A 24 16.18 -13.65 60.35
CA PHE A 24 17.12 -12.97 59.48
C PHE A 24 17.47 -13.79 58.23
N ILE A 25 17.70 -15.10 58.39
CA ILE A 25 17.95 -16.02 57.27
C ILE A 25 16.74 -16.11 56.35
N ILE A 26 15.51 -16.20 56.88
CA ILE A 26 14.28 -16.17 56.08
C ILE A 26 14.16 -14.85 55.31
N GLY A 27 14.47 -13.72 55.95
CA GLY A 27 14.46 -12.41 55.30
C GLY A 27 15.44 -12.34 54.11
N ILE A 28 16.65 -12.89 54.26
CA ILE A 28 17.65 -12.97 53.18
C ILE A 28 17.17 -13.89 52.05
N ILE A 29 16.62 -15.07 52.37
CA ILE A 29 16.11 -16.01 51.37
C ILE A 29 14.92 -15.41 50.61
N GLY A 30 14.03 -14.69 51.30
CA GLY A 30 12.91 -13.98 50.68
C GLY A 30 13.38 -12.84 49.76
N ALA A 31 14.33 -12.03 50.21
CA ALA A 31 14.88 -10.92 49.43
C ALA A 31 15.63 -11.40 48.18
N THR A 32 16.41 -12.48 48.29
CA THR A 32 17.12 -13.08 47.15
C THR A 32 16.15 -13.70 46.13
N SER A 33 15.08 -14.33 46.59
CA SER A 33 14.02 -14.87 45.73
C SER A 33 13.28 -13.78 44.94
N ILE A 34 13.00 -12.64 45.58
CA ILE A 34 12.40 -11.45 44.93
C ILE A 34 13.36 -10.87 43.89
N LEU A 35 14.66 -10.76 44.21
CA LEU A 35 15.67 -10.26 43.29
C LEU A 35 15.81 -11.14 42.04
N ILE A 36 15.75 -12.47 42.20
CA ILE A 36 15.77 -13.44 41.09
C ILE A 36 14.52 -13.29 40.22
N LEU A 37 13.34 -13.09 40.82
CA LEU A 37 12.09 -12.82 40.09
C LEU A 37 12.16 -11.53 39.27
N PHE A 38 12.69 -10.44 39.84
CA PHE A 38 12.87 -9.18 39.11
C PHE A 38 13.94 -9.26 38.02
N ALA A 39 15.05 -9.95 38.28
CA ALA A 39 16.09 -10.19 37.27
C ALA A 39 15.57 -11.08 36.13
N GLY A 40 14.81 -12.14 36.46
CA GLY A 40 14.14 -13.00 35.50
C GLY A 40 13.11 -12.24 34.66
N LEU A 41 12.29 -11.39 35.29
CA LEU A 41 11.32 -10.53 34.60
C LEU A 41 12.01 -9.49 33.72
N PHE A 42 13.13 -8.90 34.16
CA PHE A 42 13.92 -7.97 33.36
C PHE A 42 14.59 -8.65 32.15
N ILE A 43 15.13 -9.86 32.33
CA ILE A 43 15.66 -10.67 31.24
C ILE A 43 14.55 -11.06 30.27
N LEU A 44 13.38 -11.47 30.77
CA LEU A 44 12.21 -11.77 29.94
C LEU A 44 11.74 -10.52 29.17
N PHE A 45 11.68 -9.36 29.83
CA PHE A 45 11.33 -8.08 29.20
C PHE A 45 12.34 -7.67 28.13
N LYS A 46 13.64 -7.91 28.37
CA LYS A 46 14.72 -7.67 27.40
C LYS A 46 14.64 -8.63 26.20
N ILE A 47 14.40 -9.92 26.46
CA ILE A 47 14.21 -10.95 25.41
C ILE A 47 12.94 -10.67 24.60
N MET A 48 11.84 -10.28 25.24
CA MET A 48 10.61 -9.88 24.56
C MET A 48 10.81 -8.63 23.68
N LYS A 49 11.65 -7.68 24.11
CA LYS A 49 12.04 -6.50 23.30
C LYS A 49 13.01 -6.86 22.14
N GLU A 50 13.69 -8.01 22.22
CA GLU A 50 14.62 -8.52 21.22
C GLU A 50 13.99 -9.47 20.18
N GLN A 51 12.68 -9.74 20.24
CA GLN A 51 12.03 -10.72 19.35
C GLN A 51 12.10 -10.39 17.85
N ASN A 52 12.39 -9.14 17.46
CA ASN A 52 12.60 -8.75 16.06
C ASN A 52 14.01 -8.16 15.87
N PRO A 53 15.00 -8.95 15.39
CA PRO A 53 16.33 -8.44 15.12
C PRO A 53 16.30 -7.33 14.05
N PRO A 54 17.29 -6.41 14.01
CA PRO A 54 17.41 -5.43 12.94
C PRO A 54 17.45 -6.10 11.56
N GLU A 55 16.86 -5.42 10.57
CA GLU A 55 16.93 -5.84 9.18
C GLU A 55 18.40 -5.81 8.71
N THR A 56 18.76 -6.85 7.95
CA THR A 56 20.10 -7.00 7.36
C THR A 56 20.02 -6.75 5.86
N LEU A 57 21.17 -6.59 5.21
CA LEU A 57 21.21 -6.54 3.74
C LEU A 57 20.51 -7.77 3.15
N GLN A 58 20.79 -8.96 3.71
CA GLN A 58 20.25 -10.24 3.23
C GLN A 58 18.72 -10.33 3.35
N SER A 59 18.15 -9.87 4.46
CA SER A 59 16.69 -9.93 4.67
C SER A 59 15.93 -8.93 3.80
N LEU A 60 16.59 -7.86 3.34
CA LEU A 60 16.03 -6.84 2.45
C LEU A 60 16.15 -7.20 0.95
N LEU A 61 17.01 -8.14 0.56
CA LEU A 61 17.17 -8.55 -0.84
C LEU A 61 15.87 -9.03 -1.50
N LYS A 62 14.89 -9.51 -0.73
CA LYS A 62 13.58 -9.89 -1.25
C LYS A 62 12.78 -8.73 -1.87
N TYR A 63 13.09 -7.49 -1.48
CA TYR A 63 12.49 -6.27 -2.05
C TYR A 63 13.34 -5.66 -3.16
N GLU A 64 14.53 -6.22 -3.41
CA GLU A 64 15.49 -5.66 -4.34
C GLU A 64 15.16 -6.05 -5.79
N HIS A 65 14.94 -5.04 -6.61
CA HIS A 65 14.74 -5.16 -8.06
C HIS A 65 15.97 -4.74 -8.85
N LYS A 66 16.77 -3.82 -8.30
CA LYS A 66 18.02 -3.34 -8.88
C LYS A 66 19.14 -3.51 -7.85
N SER A 67 20.28 -4.02 -8.30
CA SER A 67 21.44 -4.23 -7.43
C SER A 67 21.77 -2.97 -6.62
N GLY A 68 21.96 -3.13 -5.31
CA GLY A 68 22.33 -2.08 -4.37
C GLY A 68 21.16 -1.27 -3.78
N GLN A 69 19.90 -1.63 -4.04
CA GLN A 69 18.76 -0.97 -3.38
C GLN A 69 18.76 -1.22 -1.87
N ALA A 70 19.02 -2.45 -1.39
CA ALA A 70 19.03 -2.74 0.05
C ALA A 70 20.11 -1.94 0.79
N GLN A 71 21.28 -1.74 0.18
CA GLN A 71 22.34 -0.92 0.74
C GLN A 71 21.93 0.55 0.83
N ARG A 72 21.33 1.11 -0.24
CA ARG A 72 20.82 2.48 -0.26
C ARG A 72 19.73 2.66 0.78
N PHE A 73 18.77 1.73 0.87
CA PHE A 73 17.72 1.75 1.88
C PHE A 73 18.31 1.86 3.29
N LEU A 74 19.20 0.95 3.67
CA LEU A 74 19.84 0.94 5.00
C LEU A 74 20.69 2.20 5.27
N ALA A 75 21.29 2.80 4.24
CA ALA A 75 21.99 4.07 4.37
C ALA A 75 21.05 5.22 4.74
N ARG A 76 19.76 5.15 4.37
CA ARG A 76 18.75 6.16 4.67
C ARG A 76 18.00 5.92 5.97
N VAL A 77 17.66 4.68 6.30
CA VAL A 77 16.90 4.33 7.52
C VAL A 77 17.79 3.99 8.72
N GLY A 78 19.08 3.74 8.48
CA GLY A 78 20.05 3.34 9.49
C GLY A 78 20.21 1.83 9.64
N LYS A 79 21.39 1.40 10.08
CA LYS A 79 21.77 -0.03 10.20
C LYS A 79 21.02 -0.81 11.28
N ASN A 80 20.37 -0.12 12.21
CA ASN A 80 19.59 -0.73 13.29
C ASN A 80 18.09 -0.73 13.00
N PHE A 81 17.71 -0.47 11.75
CA PHE A 81 16.32 -0.39 11.32
C PHE A 81 15.59 -1.71 11.58
N ARG A 82 14.32 -1.58 11.98
CA ARG A 82 13.37 -2.68 12.17
C ARG A 82 12.06 -2.24 11.54
N TRP A 83 11.44 -3.12 10.77
CA TRP A 83 10.08 -2.85 10.33
C TRP A 83 9.14 -2.79 11.54
N PRO A 84 8.14 -1.89 11.53
CA PRO A 84 7.05 -1.97 12.48
C PRO A 84 6.38 -3.36 12.41
N SER A 85 6.02 -3.89 13.57
CA SER A 85 5.47 -5.24 13.73
C SER A 85 4.10 -5.38 13.06
N SER A 86 3.25 -4.35 13.17
CA SER A 86 1.95 -4.32 12.50
C SER A 86 2.01 -4.01 11.00
N MET A 87 3.15 -3.56 10.46
CA MET A 87 3.26 -3.16 9.06
C MET A 87 3.18 -4.37 8.13
N PRO A 88 2.15 -4.47 7.27
CA PRO A 88 2.00 -5.56 6.32
C PRO A 88 3.16 -5.64 5.32
N GLU A 89 3.48 -6.86 4.88
CA GLU A 89 4.60 -7.15 3.98
C GLU A 89 4.59 -6.32 2.69
N TYR A 90 3.41 -6.09 2.12
CA TYR A 90 3.27 -5.30 0.89
C TYR A 90 3.53 -3.80 1.13
N PHE A 91 3.23 -3.26 2.32
CA PHE A 91 3.60 -1.88 2.66
C PHE A 91 5.09 -1.77 2.95
N ARG A 92 5.73 -2.80 3.53
CA ARG A 92 7.19 -2.84 3.68
C ARG A 92 7.89 -2.76 2.33
N GLY A 93 7.42 -3.52 1.34
CA GLY A 93 7.93 -3.44 -0.03
C GLY A 93 7.72 -2.06 -0.67
N ASP A 94 6.58 -1.41 -0.41
CA ASP A 94 6.27 -0.05 -0.93
C ASP A 94 7.21 0.99 -0.33
N ALA A 95 7.33 1.03 1.00
CA ALA A 95 8.24 1.92 1.70
C ALA A 95 9.71 1.65 1.32
N PHE A 96 10.09 0.38 1.13
CA PHE A 96 11.41 0.02 0.63
C PHE A 96 11.68 0.63 -0.74
N GLU A 97 10.78 0.44 -1.70
CA GLU A 97 10.93 0.95 -3.07
C GLU A 97 11.06 2.46 -3.08
N GLN A 98 10.15 3.14 -2.39
CA GLN A 98 10.09 4.60 -2.29
C GLN A 98 11.36 5.21 -1.64
N ILE A 99 11.93 4.55 -0.63
CA ILE A 99 13.13 5.04 0.06
C ILE A 99 14.42 4.69 -0.70
N ALA A 100 14.49 3.50 -1.30
CA ALA A 100 15.71 2.95 -1.91
C ALA A 100 15.97 3.46 -3.33
N ASP A 101 14.90 3.79 -4.07
CA ASP A 101 14.95 4.20 -5.47
C ASP A 101 13.96 5.34 -5.72
N VAL A 102 14.28 6.52 -5.16
CA VAL A 102 13.50 7.76 -5.31
C VAL A 102 13.37 8.08 -6.79
N GLU A 103 12.23 7.75 -7.39
CA GLU A 103 11.97 7.88 -8.81
C GLU A 103 11.22 9.18 -9.10
N LEU A 104 10.32 9.56 -8.20
CA LEU A 104 9.53 10.77 -8.23
C LEU A 104 9.79 11.61 -6.98
N GLU A 105 9.59 12.92 -7.12
CA GLU A 105 9.74 13.88 -6.02
C GLU A 105 8.88 13.48 -4.82
N PHE A 106 9.47 13.46 -3.61
CA PHE A 106 8.83 13.07 -2.35
C PHE A 106 8.49 11.58 -2.16
N ASP A 107 8.93 10.67 -3.03
CA ASP A 107 8.73 9.23 -2.83
C ASP A 107 9.24 8.80 -1.44
N ASP A 108 10.47 9.15 -1.11
CA ASP A 108 11.11 8.79 0.15
C ASP A 108 10.35 9.27 1.39
N GLU A 109 9.85 10.50 1.37
CA GLU A 109 9.07 11.04 2.49
C GLU A 109 7.74 10.30 2.67
N ILE A 110 7.10 9.81 1.60
CA ILE A 110 5.94 8.92 1.69
C ILE A 110 6.35 7.61 2.37
N GLY A 111 7.47 7.02 1.95
CA GLY A 111 8.00 5.79 2.56
C GLY A 111 8.30 5.97 4.05
N PHE A 112 8.87 7.11 4.43
CA PHE A 112 9.10 7.46 5.83
C PHE A 112 7.80 7.71 6.61
N ASN A 113 6.81 8.36 6.00
CA ASN A 113 5.49 8.57 6.59
C ASN A 113 4.77 7.23 6.83
N LEU A 114 4.88 6.27 5.90
CA LEU A 114 4.35 4.90 6.07
C LEU A 114 5.00 4.19 7.26
N ILE A 115 6.33 4.22 7.35
CA ILE A 115 7.06 3.65 8.49
C ILE A 115 6.65 4.34 9.80
N PHE A 116 6.49 5.66 9.79
CA PHE A 116 6.05 6.42 10.96
C PHE A 116 4.64 6.02 11.41
N PHE A 117 3.68 5.92 10.48
CA PHE A 117 2.29 5.54 10.77
C PHE A 117 2.24 4.21 11.53
N TYR A 118 2.93 3.18 11.02
CA TYR A 118 2.90 1.86 11.66
C TYR A 118 3.67 1.81 12.98
N ASN A 119 4.75 2.59 13.13
CA ASN A 119 5.39 2.74 14.44
C ASN A 119 4.46 3.43 15.46
N ALA A 120 3.67 4.41 15.02
CA ALA A 120 2.69 5.07 15.86
C ALA A 120 1.56 4.10 16.27
N LEU A 121 1.10 3.26 15.34
CA LEU A 121 0.14 2.19 15.60
C LEU A 121 0.69 1.20 16.64
N ASP A 122 1.90 0.67 16.45
CA ASP A 122 2.56 -0.29 17.35
C ASP A 122 2.78 0.27 18.77
N THR A 123 2.96 1.58 18.90
CA THR A 123 3.18 2.25 20.19
C THR A 123 1.90 2.72 20.86
N GLY A 124 0.73 2.42 20.29
CA GLY A 124 -0.57 2.76 20.86
C GLY A 124 -0.95 4.23 20.71
N LYS A 125 -0.29 5.01 19.85
CA LYS A 125 -0.59 6.44 19.65
C LYS A 125 -1.96 6.70 19.02
N PHE A 126 -2.59 5.67 18.46
CA PHE A 126 -3.92 5.75 17.84
C PHE A 126 -5.05 5.26 18.76
N SER A 127 -4.76 5.04 20.05
CA SER A 127 -5.77 4.60 21.02
C SER A 127 -6.93 5.61 21.09
N GLY A 128 -8.16 5.12 20.95
CA GLY A 128 -9.38 5.92 20.90
C GLY A 128 -9.77 6.43 19.51
N HIS A 129 -8.98 6.11 18.48
CA HIS A 129 -9.19 6.48 17.08
C HIS A 129 -9.31 5.23 16.17
N GLU A 130 -9.68 4.08 16.73
CA GLU A 130 -9.68 2.79 16.02
C GLU A 130 -10.59 2.79 14.78
N ASP A 131 -11.68 3.57 14.82
CA ASP A 131 -12.64 3.71 13.73
C ASP A 131 -12.38 4.94 12.83
N GLU A 132 -11.20 5.54 12.91
CA GLU A 132 -10.81 6.70 12.13
C GLU A 132 -9.68 6.40 11.14
N TRP A 133 -9.46 7.36 10.25
CA TRP A 133 -8.30 7.46 9.38
C TRP A 133 -7.34 8.47 9.97
N ALA A 134 -6.04 8.15 9.96
CA ALA A 134 -5.02 9.07 10.39
C ALA A 134 -4.27 9.64 9.18
N THR A 135 -4.12 10.96 9.16
CA THR A 135 -3.30 11.65 8.17
C THR A 135 -1.92 11.90 8.77
N VAL A 136 -0.88 11.45 8.06
CA VAL A 136 0.52 11.63 8.46
C VAL A 136 1.26 12.45 7.41
N TYR A 137 2.00 13.45 7.86
CA TYR A 137 2.86 14.27 7.01
C TYR A 137 4.12 14.66 7.79
N ASN A 138 5.28 14.63 7.12
CA ASN A 138 6.58 14.89 7.72
C ASN A 138 6.82 14.15 9.04
N LYS A 139 6.47 12.86 9.07
CA LYS A 139 6.58 11.96 10.22
C LYS A 139 5.85 12.51 11.47
N LYS A 140 4.70 13.13 11.27
CA LYS A 140 3.80 13.63 12.33
C LYS A 140 2.35 13.28 11.98
N ILE A 141 1.56 12.97 13.00
CA ILE A 141 0.11 12.86 12.87
C ILE A 141 -0.43 14.28 12.74
N ILE A 142 -1.16 14.54 11.66
CA ILE A 142 -1.76 15.85 11.39
C ILE A 142 -3.19 15.90 11.89
N GLU A 143 -3.98 14.85 11.60
CA GLU A 143 -5.35 14.73 12.06
C GLU A 143 -5.83 13.28 12.08
N PHE A 144 -6.89 13.04 12.84
CA PHE A 144 -7.75 11.87 12.76
C PHE A 144 -9.11 12.30 12.20
N GLY A 145 -9.77 11.42 11.46
CA GLY A 145 -11.12 11.66 10.99
C GLY A 145 -11.63 10.63 9.99
N GLN A 146 -12.52 11.05 9.10
CA GLN A 146 -13.01 10.20 8.02
C GLN A 146 -12.01 10.17 6.85
N GLU A 147 -12.12 9.13 6.02
CA GLU A 147 -11.41 9.07 4.74
C GLU A 147 -11.74 10.32 3.92
N TYR A 148 -10.74 10.91 3.28
CA TYR A 148 -10.97 12.03 2.39
C TYR A 148 -11.70 11.58 1.14
N ASP A 149 -12.68 12.36 0.71
CA ASP A 149 -13.15 12.27 -0.67
C ASP A 149 -12.04 12.68 -1.66
N ALA A 150 -12.27 12.42 -2.94
CA ALA A 150 -11.28 12.68 -3.98
C ALA A 150 -10.85 14.16 -4.06
N GLU A 151 -11.78 15.10 -3.86
CA GLU A 151 -11.52 16.53 -3.94
C GLU A 151 -10.65 17.00 -2.77
N LYS A 152 -11.06 16.67 -1.54
CA LYS A 152 -10.30 16.98 -0.34
C LYS A 152 -8.91 16.34 -0.39
N LEU A 153 -8.81 15.08 -0.81
CA LEU A 153 -7.53 14.40 -0.96
C LEU A 153 -6.63 15.11 -1.97
N ASN A 154 -7.17 15.52 -3.12
CA ASN A 154 -6.39 16.24 -4.12
C ASN A 154 -5.85 17.57 -3.57
N ASN A 155 -6.69 18.34 -2.87
CA ASN A 155 -6.27 19.60 -2.23
C ASN A 155 -5.17 19.38 -1.18
N ILE A 156 -5.29 18.31 -0.39
CA ILE A 156 -4.26 17.93 0.59
C ILE A 156 -2.95 17.57 -0.10
N LEU A 157 -2.98 16.78 -1.17
CA LEU A 157 -1.77 16.38 -1.91
C LEU A 157 -1.14 17.53 -2.69
N GLU A 158 -1.89 18.56 -3.06
CA GLU A 158 -1.32 19.80 -3.61
C GLU A 158 -0.56 20.61 -2.55
N ALA A 159 -1.07 20.66 -1.32
CA ALA A 159 -0.43 21.41 -0.22
C ALA A 159 0.66 20.61 0.52
N MET A 160 0.49 19.30 0.64
CA MET A 160 1.34 18.36 1.37
C MET A 160 1.59 17.10 0.51
N PRO A 161 2.46 17.18 -0.51
CA PRO A 161 2.61 16.14 -1.53
C PRO A 161 3.06 14.76 -1.03
N SER A 162 3.68 14.69 0.15
CA SER A 162 4.07 13.43 0.78
C SER A 162 3.10 12.91 1.84
N ALA A 163 1.96 13.59 2.03
CA ALA A 163 0.98 13.20 3.03
C ALA A 163 0.39 11.83 2.70
N ILE A 164 0.23 11.02 3.74
CA ILE A 164 -0.45 9.73 3.65
C ILE A 164 -1.71 9.75 4.51
N GLN A 165 -2.74 9.04 4.08
CA GLN A 165 -3.92 8.78 4.88
C GLN A 165 -4.20 7.28 4.88
N LEU A 166 -4.22 6.67 6.06
CA LEU A 166 -4.47 5.25 6.23
C LEU A 166 -5.49 5.01 7.36
N PRO A 167 -6.31 3.95 7.28
CA PRO A 167 -7.23 3.61 8.35
C PRO A 167 -6.45 3.08 9.55
N VAL A 168 -6.82 3.51 10.76
CA VAL A 168 -6.20 3.01 11.99
C VAL A 168 -6.45 1.51 12.14
N ASN A 169 -7.67 1.06 11.86
CA ASN A 169 -8.00 -0.36 11.80
C ASN A 169 -7.58 -0.98 10.45
N PRO A 170 -6.60 -1.91 10.42
CA PRO A 170 -6.13 -2.54 9.18
C PRO A 170 -7.21 -3.33 8.42
N ALA A 171 -8.27 -3.80 9.10
CA ALA A 171 -9.38 -4.49 8.44
C ALA A 171 -10.16 -3.60 7.46
N ARG A 172 -9.99 -2.27 7.57
CA ARG A 172 -10.63 -1.27 6.70
C ARG A 172 -9.76 -0.82 5.53
N LEU A 173 -8.59 -1.45 5.34
CA LEU A 173 -7.72 -1.15 4.20
C LEU A 173 -8.48 -1.33 2.87
N PRO A 174 -8.48 -0.32 2.01
CA PRO A 174 -9.29 -0.34 0.80
C PRO A 174 -8.75 -1.36 -0.22
N ARG A 175 -9.68 -2.03 -0.91
CA ARG A 175 -9.39 -2.90 -2.04
C ARG A 175 -10.08 -2.34 -3.27
N SER A 176 -9.47 -2.50 -4.44
CA SER A 176 -10.15 -2.11 -5.68
C SER A 176 -11.31 -3.05 -6.00
N LYS A 177 -12.24 -2.56 -6.84
CA LYS A 177 -13.34 -3.39 -7.32
C LYS A 177 -12.77 -4.59 -8.08
N PRO A 178 -13.29 -5.81 -7.87
CA PRO A 178 -12.73 -6.99 -8.53
C PRO A 178 -12.79 -6.89 -10.05
N ALA A 179 -11.63 -6.88 -10.70
CA ALA A 179 -11.51 -7.02 -12.14
C ALA A 179 -11.46 -8.52 -12.49
N LYS A 180 -12.18 -8.93 -13.52
CA LYS A 180 -12.09 -10.27 -14.09
C LYS A 180 -11.72 -10.13 -15.55
N ILE A 181 -10.65 -10.80 -15.97
CA ILE A 181 -10.30 -10.77 -17.38
C ILE A 181 -11.29 -11.60 -18.18
N VAL A 182 -12.06 -10.94 -19.05
CA VAL A 182 -12.97 -11.62 -19.96
C VAL A 182 -12.18 -12.10 -21.17
N THR A 183 -11.75 -13.36 -21.12
CA THR A 183 -11.10 -14.01 -22.27
C THR A 183 -12.16 -14.67 -23.13
N VAL A 184 -12.50 -14.05 -24.26
CA VAL A 184 -13.37 -14.68 -25.26
C VAL A 184 -12.55 -15.73 -26.04
N GLN A 185 -13.12 -16.91 -26.28
CA GLN A 185 -12.48 -17.93 -27.13
C GLN A 185 -12.22 -17.35 -28.52
N ARG A 186 -10.96 -17.37 -28.92
CA ARG A 186 -10.43 -16.58 -30.03
C ARG A 186 -10.68 -17.28 -31.37
N THR A 187 -11.12 -16.53 -32.36
CA THR A 187 -10.90 -16.85 -33.77
C THR A 187 -9.80 -15.91 -34.30
N ASN A 188 -8.80 -16.43 -35.02
CA ASN A 188 -7.68 -15.67 -35.62
C ASN A 188 -6.67 -15.01 -34.62
N ASN A 189 -5.90 -14.01 -35.08
CA ASN A 189 -4.74 -13.40 -34.38
C ASN A 189 -5.07 -12.77 -33.01
N GLY A 190 -6.35 -12.54 -32.69
CA GLY A 190 -6.79 -12.18 -31.33
C GLY A 190 -6.43 -10.76 -30.86
N ASP A 191 -6.35 -9.80 -31.78
CA ASP A 191 -6.01 -8.39 -31.54
C ASP A 191 -7.22 -7.43 -31.67
N ASP A 192 -8.41 -7.93 -31.98
CA ASP A 192 -9.62 -7.15 -32.31
C ASP A 192 -10.20 -6.34 -31.14
N TYR A 193 -9.88 -6.71 -29.91
CA TYR A 193 -10.23 -5.99 -28.67
C TYR A 193 -9.07 -5.16 -28.10
N LYS A 194 -7.89 -5.17 -28.74
CA LYS A 194 -6.78 -4.31 -28.33
C LYS A 194 -7.07 -2.88 -28.77
N VAL A 195 -6.73 -1.91 -27.92
CA VAL A 195 -6.89 -0.49 -28.20
C VAL A 195 -5.62 0.27 -27.86
N ARG A 196 -5.36 1.36 -28.59
CA ARG A 196 -4.46 2.41 -28.11
C ARG A 196 -5.21 3.27 -27.11
N VAL A 197 -4.49 3.78 -26.11
CA VAL A 197 -5.07 4.64 -25.07
C VAL A 197 -4.33 5.96 -25.06
N ARG A 198 -5.06 7.06 -25.25
CA ARG A 198 -4.59 8.41 -24.96
C ARG A 198 -5.07 8.79 -23.57
N VAL A 199 -4.16 9.33 -22.76
CA VAL A 199 -4.46 9.79 -21.41
C VAL A 199 -3.82 11.15 -21.18
N ARG A 200 -4.57 12.04 -20.54
CA ARG A 200 -4.09 13.36 -20.09
C ARG A 200 -4.77 13.78 -18.79
N ARG A 201 -4.15 14.71 -18.07
CA ARG A 201 -4.82 15.38 -16.96
C ARG A 201 -5.96 16.24 -17.50
N SER A 202 -7.07 16.27 -16.76
CA SER A 202 -8.24 17.06 -17.16
C SER A 202 -7.86 18.53 -17.32
N GLY A 203 -8.26 19.14 -18.45
CA GLY A 203 -7.94 20.53 -18.77
C GLY A 203 -6.51 20.79 -19.27
N GLU A 204 -5.65 19.77 -19.39
CA GLU A 204 -4.29 19.92 -19.88
C GLU A 204 -4.11 19.40 -21.32
N THR A 205 -3.06 19.88 -21.99
CA THR A 205 -2.76 19.52 -23.40
C THR A 205 -1.72 18.40 -23.52
N ASN A 206 -0.98 18.08 -22.46
CA ASN A 206 0.03 17.03 -22.51
C ASN A 206 -0.64 15.65 -22.54
N VAL A 207 -0.50 14.94 -23.66
CA VAL A 207 -1.12 13.64 -23.90
C VAL A 207 -0.05 12.56 -23.93
N PHE A 208 -0.22 11.54 -23.10
CA PHE A 208 0.53 10.30 -23.22
C PHE A 208 -0.28 9.27 -24.04
N ILE A 209 0.41 8.50 -24.89
CA ILE A 209 -0.22 7.50 -25.76
C ILE A 209 0.37 6.12 -25.45
N LEU A 210 -0.47 5.19 -25.00
CA LEU A 210 -0.15 3.77 -24.92
C LEU A 210 -0.49 3.10 -26.25
N SER A 211 0.49 2.37 -26.79
CA SER A 211 0.30 1.46 -27.93
C SER A 211 -0.49 0.22 -27.51
N TYR A 212 -0.97 -0.55 -28.50
CA TYR A 212 -1.63 -1.84 -28.29
C TYR A 212 -0.82 -2.78 -27.41
N ASP A 213 0.46 -2.93 -27.75
CA ASP A 213 1.46 -3.60 -26.94
C ASP A 213 2.44 -2.52 -26.49
N PHE A 214 2.33 -2.13 -25.22
CA PHE A 214 3.16 -1.11 -24.59
C PHE A 214 4.31 -1.79 -23.85
N TYR A 215 5.53 -1.30 -24.07
CA TYR A 215 6.73 -1.81 -23.40
C TYR A 215 7.25 -0.76 -22.41
N ASP A 216 7.19 -1.09 -21.13
CA ASP A 216 7.76 -0.27 -20.07
C ASP A 216 9.26 -0.49 -19.99
N ASN A 217 10.02 0.27 -20.78
CA ASN A 217 11.47 0.16 -20.85
C ASN A 217 12.16 0.50 -19.51
N THR A 218 11.49 1.29 -18.66
CA THR A 218 11.97 1.63 -17.31
C THR A 218 11.75 0.50 -16.29
N ASN A 219 10.94 -0.50 -16.64
CA ASN A 219 10.66 -1.68 -15.84
C ASN A 219 11.01 -2.97 -16.62
N ASN A 220 12.29 -3.13 -16.97
CA ASN A 220 12.82 -4.34 -17.63
C ASN A 220 12.06 -4.73 -18.91
N ASN A 221 11.65 -3.75 -19.72
CA ASN A 221 10.84 -3.95 -20.93
C ASN A 221 9.55 -4.74 -20.69
N LYS A 222 8.93 -4.57 -19.51
CA LYS A 222 7.68 -5.25 -19.20
C LYS A 222 6.60 -4.87 -20.22
N GLN A 223 6.05 -5.87 -20.88
CA GLN A 223 4.98 -5.69 -21.86
C GLN A 223 3.61 -5.64 -21.18
N TYR A 224 2.79 -4.70 -21.62
CA TYR A 224 1.36 -4.62 -21.33
C TYR A 224 0.59 -4.60 -22.64
N SER A 225 -0.35 -5.53 -22.82
CA SER A 225 -1.34 -5.40 -23.89
C SER A 225 -2.51 -4.54 -23.39
N CYS A 226 -2.84 -3.48 -24.12
CA CYS A 226 -3.94 -2.57 -23.83
C CYS A 226 -5.23 -3.13 -24.44
N VAL A 227 -6.20 -3.47 -23.59
CA VAL A 227 -7.40 -4.21 -23.99
C VAL A 227 -8.65 -3.56 -23.42
N VAL A 228 -9.74 -3.60 -24.18
CA VAL A 228 -11.08 -3.34 -23.64
C VAL A 228 -11.55 -4.58 -22.87
N ASP A 229 -11.92 -4.40 -21.60
CA ASP A 229 -12.32 -5.51 -20.73
C ASP A 229 -13.60 -5.17 -19.96
N THR A 230 -14.72 -5.74 -20.41
CA THR A 230 -16.03 -5.53 -19.78
C THR A 230 -16.13 -6.14 -18.37
N GLY A 231 -15.17 -7.00 -17.99
CA GLY A 231 -15.06 -7.54 -16.64
C GLY A 231 -14.22 -6.67 -15.70
N ALA A 232 -13.66 -5.55 -16.18
CA ALA A 232 -12.96 -4.55 -15.37
C ALA A 232 -13.90 -3.38 -15.05
N PRO A 233 -14.28 -3.18 -13.77
CA PRO A 233 -15.15 -2.05 -13.40
C PRO A 233 -14.47 -0.67 -13.56
N GLU A 234 -13.15 -0.64 -13.45
CA GLU A 234 -12.32 0.57 -13.47
C GLU A 234 -11.15 0.35 -14.46
N THR A 235 -10.77 1.41 -15.15
CA THR A 235 -9.64 1.39 -16.08
C THR A 235 -8.33 1.35 -15.28
N ILE A 236 -7.45 0.40 -15.61
CA ILE A 236 -6.16 0.18 -14.93
C ILE A 236 -5.02 0.27 -15.94
N LEU A 237 -4.18 1.29 -15.84
CA LEU A 237 -3.05 1.53 -16.75
C LEU A 237 -1.70 1.20 -16.10
N PRO A 238 -0.61 1.07 -16.87
CA PRO A 238 0.73 0.87 -16.31
C PRO A 238 1.21 2.08 -15.49
N TYR A 239 2.04 1.83 -14.47
CA TYR A 239 2.70 2.88 -13.67
C TYR A 239 3.43 3.92 -14.53
N HIS A 240 3.91 3.54 -15.71
CA HIS A 240 4.58 4.46 -16.64
C HIS A 240 3.78 5.74 -16.94
N VAL A 241 2.44 5.71 -16.85
CA VAL A 241 1.60 6.90 -17.02
C VAL A 241 1.96 8.00 -16.00
N ILE A 242 2.19 7.68 -14.72
CA ILE A 242 2.56 8.68 -13.71
C ILE A 242 3.97 9.24 -13.95
N ARG A 243 4.89 8.44 -14.53
CA ARG A 243 6.23 8.92 -14.90
C ARG A 243 6.18 10.03 -15.95
N VAL A 244 5.28 9.89 -16.93
CA VAL A 244 5.16 10.83 -18.04
C VAL A 244 4.32 12.05 -17.67
N LEU A 245 3.20 11.84 -16.96
CA LEU A 245 2.28 12.92 -16.60
C LEU A 245 2.65 13.63 -15.28
N GLY A 246 3.58 13.06 -14.51
CA GLY A 246 3.96 13.55 -13.19
C GLY A 246 2.96 13.20 -12.08
N ARG A 247 3.34 13.51 -10.83
CA ARG A 247 2.62 13.10 -9.60
C ARG A 247 1.28 13.79 -9.35
N LYS A 248 1.05 14.98 -9.91
CA LYS A 248 -0.20 15.72 -9.68
C LYS A 248 -1.41 14.89 -10.11
N GLY A 249 -2.38 14.75 -9.20
CA GLY A 249 -3.62 14.01 -9.43
C GLY A 249 -3.56 12.52 -9.08
N TRP A 250 -2.49 12.04 -8.45
CA TRP A 250 -2.34 10.63 -8.05
C TRP A 250 -2.26 10.46 -6.52
N ASN A 251 -3.04 9.53 -5.99
CA ASN A 251 -2.93 9.10 -4.59
C ASN A 251 -1.84 8.03 -4.44
N THR A 252 -0.59 8.48 -4.33
CA THR A 252 0.57 7.58 -4.17
C THR A 252 0.76 7.07 -2.73
N SER A 253 -0.11 7.47 -1.80
CA SER A 253 0.04 7.17 -0.38
C SER A 253 -0.83 6.03 0.15
N ALA A 254 -1.86 5.64 -0.59
CA ALA A 254 -2.74 4.51 -0.26
C ALA A 254 -2.88 3.54 -1.44
N SER A 255 -1.85 2.73 -1.65
CA SER A 255 -1.87 1.63 -2.61
C SER A 255 -2.99 0.64 -2.27
N LEU A 256 -3.93 0.44 -3.19
CA LEU A 256 -5.00 -0.55 -3.11
C LEU A 256 -4.43 -1.93 -3.43
N ILE A 257 -4.95 -2.97 -2.80
CA ILE A 257 -4.72 -4.35 -3.28
C ILE A 257 -5.70 -4.61 -4.41
N ALA A 258 -5.19 -5.13 -5.54
CA ALA A 258 -6.03 -5.50 -6.66
C ALA A 258 -7.06 -6.57 -6.27
N GLY A 259 -8.34 -6.28 -6.51
CA GLY A 259 -9.39 -7.29 -6.48
C GLY A 259 -9.39 -8.12 -7.76
N GLY A 260 -9.29 -9.44 -7.67
CA GLY A 260 -9.39 -10.32 -8.84
C GLY A 260 -8.12 -10.36 -9.68
N TYR A 261 -8.21 -9.99 -10.96
CA TYR A 261 -7.08 -10.04 -11.89
C TYR A 261 -5.91 -9.17 -11.40
N GLY A 262 -4.69 -9.71 -11.52
CA GLY A 262 -3.47 -9.06 -11.07
C GLY A 262 -3.18 -9.25 -9.57
N ALA A 263 -4.14 -9.67 -8.75
CA ALA A 263 -3.91 -9.93 -7.33
C ALA A 263 -2.71 -10.87 -7.10
N PRO A 264 -1.84 -10.59 -6.12
CA PRO A 264 -1.94 -9.55 -5.09
C PRO A 264 -1.28 -8.21 -5.47
N ALA A 265 -1.14 -7.90 -6.77
CA ALA A 265 -0.51 -6.65 -7.20
C ALA A 265 -1.21 -5.42 -6.62
N ARG A 266 -0.43 -4.36 -6.42
CA ARG A 266 -0.93 -3.08 -5.90
C ARG A 266 -1.41 -2.17 -7.03
N GLN A 267 -2.34 -1.29 -6.69
CA GLN A 267 -2.91 -0.30 -7.58
C GLN A 267 -2.92 1.09 -6.94
N ILE A 268 -2.58 2.10 -7.71
CA ILE A 268 -2.59 3.51 -7.30
C ILE A 268 -3.86 4.15 -7.88
N ARG A 269 -4.70 4.71 -7.02
CA ARG A 269 -5.91 5.42 -7.45
C ARG A 269 -5.58 6.87 -7.79
N ALA A 270 -6.15 7.41 -8.87
CA ALA A 270 -6.10 8.84 -9.14
C ALA A 270 -6.87 9.63 -8.06
N SER A 271 -6.30 10.71 -7.51
CA SER A 271 -7.02 11.67 -6.67
C SER A 271 -7.83 12.67 -7.50
N ALA A 272 -7.52 12.83 -8.79
CA ALA A 272 -8.22 13.71 -9.72
C ALA A 272 -8.81 12.95 -10.92
N MET A 273 -9.70 13.60 -11.67
CA MET A 273 -10.19 13.07 -12.94
C MET A 273 -9.14 13.19 -14.03
N PHE A 274 -8.99 12.13 -14.82
CA PHE A 274 -8.19 12.10 -16.03
C PHE A 274 -9.11 12.01 -17.25
N GLU A 275 -8.62 12.47 -18.39
CA GLU A 275 -9.33 12.34 -19.67
C GLU A 275 -8.68 11.25 -20.51
N LEU A 276 -9.51 10.34 -21.01
CA LEU A 276 -9.11 9.20 -21.83
C LEU A 276 -9.79 9.24 -23.19
N SER A 277 -9.05 8.85 -24.22
CA SER A 277 -9.58 8.57 -25.55
C SER A 277 -8.95 7.27 -26.04
N ILE A 278 -9.77 6.34 -26.53
CA ILE A 278 -9.35 5.00 -26.94
C ILE A 278 -9.60 4.81 -28.44
N GLY A 279 -8.78 4.01 -29.11
CA GLY A 279 -8.86 3.93 -30.58
C GLY A 279 -7.73 3.17 -31.26
N ASP A 280 -7.62 3.36 -32.57
CA ASP A 280 -6.69 2.64 -33.46
C ASP A 280 -5.79 3.54 -34.34
N ASN A 281 -5.60 4.80 -33.94
CA ASN A 281 -5.02 5.93 -34.70
C ASN A 281 -5.96 6.62 -35.69
N SER A 282 -6.73 5.83 -36.45
CA SER A 282 -7.69 6.32 -37.43
C SER A 282 -9.04 6.67 -36.81
N ASN A 283 -9.40 5.96 -35.74
CA ASN A 283 -10.69 6.05 -35.10
C ASN A 283 -10.52 6.21 -33.59
N TRP A 284 -10.50 7.46 -33.13
CA TRP A 284 -10.43 7.79 -31.71
C TRP A 284 -11.82 8.07 -31.18
N SER A 285 -12.12 7.53 -30.01
CA SER A 285 -13.29 7.92 -29.25
C SER A 285 -13.22 9.41 -28.86
N LYS A 286 -14.37 9.99 -28.54
CA LYS A 286 -14.42 11.24 -27.77
C LYS A 286 -13.64 11.09 -26.46
N TRP A 287 -13.20 12.21 -25.91
CA TRP A 287 -12.57 12.25 -24.59
C TRP A 287 -13.60 11.95 -23.51
N VAL A 288 -13.23 11.10 -22.56
CA VAL A 288 -14.06 10.66 -21.44
C VAL A 288 -13.31 10.92 -20.15
N GLN A 289 -13.98 11.54 -19.19
CA GLN A 289 -13.42 11.71 -17.85
C GLN A 289 -13.62 10.44 -17.03
N ALA A 290 -12.54 9.95 -16.42
CA ALA A 290 -12.56 8.81 -15.51
C ALA A 290 -11.51 8.96 -14.40
N GLN A 291 -11.81 8.40 -13.23
CA GLN A 291 -10.84 8.25 -12.15
C GLN A 291 -10.15 6.90 -12.33
N ILE A 292 -8.97 6.93 -12.96
CA ILE A 292 -8.26 5.71 -13.36
C ILE A 292 -7.41 5.16 -12.22
N LEU A 293 -7.10 3.86 -12.33
CA LEU A 293 -6.13 3.17 -11.51
C LEU A 293 -4.83 2.99 -12.30
N LEU A 294 -3.70 2.94 -11.60
CA LEU A 294 -2.43 2.48 -12.15
C LEU A 294 -2.03 1.18 -11.48
N TRP A 295 -1.39 0.28 -12.21
CA TRP A 295 -0.60 -0.77 -11.58
C TRP A 295 0.57 -0.14 -10.81
N GLU A 296 1.02 -0.83 -9.76
CA GLU A 296 2.28 -0.51 -9.10
C GLU A 296 3.48 -0.47 -10.07
N ASN A 297 4.57 0.12 -9.62
CA ASN A 297 5.76 0.33 -10.45
C ASN A 297 6.31 -0.96 -11.06
N ARG A 298 6.42 -2.01 -10.23
CA ARG A 298 7.02 -3.29 -10.60
C ARG A 298 6.05 -4.44 -10.33
N PRO A 299 4.93 -4.53 -11.06
CA PRO A 299 3.96 -5.58 -10.82
C PRO A 299 4.51 -6.90 -11.34
N GLY A 300 4.22 -7.98 -10.61
CA GLY A 300 4.68 -9.32 -10.96
C GLY A 300 4.17 -9.83 -12.32
N ILE A 301 4.60 -11.03 -12.70
CA ILE A 301 4.30 -11.67 -14.00
C ILE A 301 2.81 -11.91 -14.24
N GLN A 302 1.99 -11.88 -13.18
CA GLN A 302 0.54 -12.03 -13.26
C GLN A 302 -0.14 -10.83 -13.93
N VAL A 303 0.49 -9.65 -13.93
CA VAL A 303 -0.02 -8.45 -14.61
C VAL A 303 0.59 -8.35 -16.00
N LYS A 304 -0.22 -8.62 -17.03
CA LYS A 304 0.13 -8.59 -18.47
C LYS A 304 -0.66 -7.57 -19.29
N TYR A 305 -1.67 -6.94 -18.69
CA TYR A 305 -2.68 -6.15 -19.40
C TYR A 305 -2.84 -4.78 -18.77
N ALA A 306 -2.98 -3.76 -19.62
CA ALA A 306 -3.62 -2.51 -19.27
C ALA A 306 -5.10 -2.65 -19.66
N LEU A 307 -5.99 -2.38 -18.72
CA LEU A 307 -7.42 -2.66 -18.86
C LEU A 307 -8.17 -1.34 -19.05
N VAL A 308 -8.91 -1.23 -20.15
CA VAL A 308 -9.92 -0.19 -20.33
C VAL A 308 -11.25 -0.77 -19.87
N GLY A 309 -11.73 -0.26 -18.73
CA GLY A 309 -12.90 -0.78 -18.04
C GLY A 309 -14.19 -0.03 -18.32
N ASN A 310 -15.24 -0.43 -17.59
CA ASN A 310 -16.60 0.07 -17.75
C ASN A 310 -16.76 1.56 -17.41
N ASP A 311 -15.91 2.08 -16.52
CA ASP A 311 -15.81 3.51 -16.19
C ASP A 311 -15.56 4.41 -17.42
N VAL A 312 -14.95 3.85 -18.47
CA VAL A 312 -14.74 4.49 -19.78
C VAL A 312 -15.75 3.98 -20.81
N THR A 313 -15.89 2.66 -20.98
CA THR A 313 -16.68 2.11 -22.10
C THR A 313 -18.16 2.41 -22.00
N ASP A 314 -18.73 2.55 -20.80
CA ASP A 314 -20.16 2.85 -20.61
C ASP A 314 -20.52 4.29 -21.06
N LYS A 315 -19.51 5.14 -21.28
CA LYS A 315 -19.67 6.52 -21.75
C LYS A 315 -19.45 6.67 -23.27
N LEU A 316 -19.18 5.55 -23.95
CA LEU A 316 -18.87 5.50 -25.37
C LEU A 316 -19.91 4.66 -26.11
N ALA A 317 -20.31 5.14 -27.29
CA ALA A 317 -21.02 4.30 -28.25
C ALA A 317 -19.98 3.67 -29.19
N TYR A 318 -20.02 2.35 -29.32
CA TYR A 318 -19.11 1.62 -30.20
C TYR A 318 -19.79 0.37 -30.76
N VAL A 319 -19.31 -0.07 -31.90
CA VAL A 319 -19.69 -1.34 -32.52
C VAL A 319 -18.47 -2.21 -32.67
N HIS A 320 -18.65 -3.51 -32.48
CA HIS A 320 -17.62 -4.51 -32.69
C HIS A 320 -18.17 -5.57 -33.64
N GLU A 321 -17.44 -5.79 -34.73
CA GLU A 321 -17.66 -6.90 -35.65
C GLU A 321 -16.49 -7.87 -35.48
N PRO A 322 -16.74 -9.18 -35.30
CA PRO A 322 -15.68 -10.17 -35.10
C PRO A 322 -14.62 -10.10 -36.20
N GLY A 323 -13.34 -10.07 -35.80
CA GLY A 323 -12.21 -9.97 -36.73
C GLY A 323 -11.90 -8.56 -37.23
N ASN A 324 -12.69 -7.55 -36.84
CA ASN A 324 -12.43 -6.14 -37.14
C ASN A 324 -12.14 -5.35 -35.85
N PRO A 325 -11.31 -4.28 -35.92
CA PRO A 325 -11.11 -3.36 -34.80
C PRO A 325 -12.43 -2.75 -34.32
N ILE A 326 -12.50 -2.42 -33.03
CA ILE A 326 -13.64 -1.71 -32.46
C ILE A 326 -13.83 -0.37 -33.15
N LYS A 327 -15.05 -0.13 -33.66
CA LYS A 327 -15.43 1.17 -34.22
C LYS A 327 -16.17 2.00 -33.17
N PHE A 328 -15.49 2.99 -32.61
CA PHE A 328 -16.12 4.08 -31.86
C PHE A 328 -16.96 4.96 -32.78
N LEU A 329 -18.18 5.28 -32.35
CA LEU A 329 -19.14 6.06 -33.13
C LEU A 329 -18.87 7.56 -32.94
N ASP A 330 -18.86 8.30 -34.04
CA ASP A 330 -18.83 9.76 -34.02
C ASP A 330 -20.26 10.35 -33.95
N ILE A 331 -20.37 11.68 -33.89
CA ILE A 331 -21.68 12.35 -33.81
C ILE A 331 -22.59 12.06 -35.01
N ARG A 332 -22.03 11.76 -36.18
CA ARG A 332 -22.80 11.42 -37.39
C ARG A 332 -23.29 9.99 -37.32
N ASP A 333 -22.44 9.07 -36.86
CA ASP A 333 -22.82 7.68 -36.61
C ASP A 333 -23.90 7.60 -35.52
N GLU A 334 -23.76 8.34 -34.41
CA GLU A 334 -24.74 8.40 -33.31
C GLU A 334 -26.10 8.96 -33.79
N ALA A 335 -26.10 10.00 -34.64
CA ALA A 335 -27.34 10.54 -35.22
C ALA A 335 -28.05 9.53 -36.14
N ARG A 336 -27.28 8.79 -36.96
CA ARG A 336 -27.81 7.72 -37.82
C ARG A 336 -28.37 6.57 -36.99
N LEU A 337 -27.66 6.13 -35.96
CA LEU A 337 -28.11 5.07 -35.06
C LEU A 337 -29.39 5.48 -34.31
N THR A 338 -29.46 6.72 -33.83
CA THR A 338 -30.65 7.26 -33.16
C THR A 338 -31.85 7.27 -34.10
N THR A 339 -31.65 7.70 -35.34
CA THR A 339 -32.71 7.68 -36.37
C THR A 339 -33.18 6.26 -36.62
N PHE A 340 -32.26 5.32 -36.80
CA PHE A 340 -32.58 3.90 -36.99
C PHE A 340 -33.42 3.34 -35.84
N LEU A 341 -32.98 3.53 -34.58
CA LEU A 341 -33.68 3.05 -33.38
C LEU A 341 -35.10 3.64 -33.29
N ASN A 342 -35.26 4.93 -33.57
CA ASN A 342 -36.57 5.60 -33.55
C ASN A 342 -37.52 5.11 -34.66
N THR A 343 -37.00 4.56 -35.76
CA THR A 343 -37.80 3.99 -36.85
C THR A 343 -38.10 2.50 -36.69
N CYS A 344 -37.50 1.82 -35.71
CA CYS A 344 -37.66 0.39 -35.47
C CYS A 344 -38.83 0.05 -34.53
N HIS A 345 -39.84 0.92 -34.45
CA HIS A 345 -41.04 0.71 -33.64
C HIS A 345 -42.17 0.04 -34.41
#